data_AF-A0A517Q2N7-F1
#
_entry.id   AF-A0A517Q2N7-F1
#
_cell.length_a   1.000
_cell.length_b   1.000
_cell.length_c   1.000
_cell.angle_alpha   90.00
_cell.angle_beta   90.00
_cell.angle_gamma   90.00
#
_symmetry.space_group_name_H-M   'P 1'
#
loop_
_entity.id
_entity.type
_entity.pdbx_description
1 polymer ?
#
loop_
_entity_poly.entity_id
_entity_poly.type
_entity_poly.pdbx_seq_one_letter_code
_entity_poly.pdbx_strand_id
1 'polypeptide(L)'
;MAKFKHRLSSLLCCLSGLLLCSAGCSNESLEYTELKQINEKVTEAELKRYLKVVELLPQQKLPTFPSVYAPAPAWSHIRSLPIEDLVNSEQTNLSLLWEVERIRDQFGIRNRSLKKALRRRDMSKEQFVSYTLALGLAASRNQLREDQNLEDVIEKGNKTIHQLQLDKRPFSSLSLEERHRTLHEAMWISRVNRAEHLIQVPPENMNLVKAHWDELQKVLPPEFLKNPLDELTDILEERGIPFTFAKDDSDELLHWTSTNAIIGSDEPDQEPKQIKIQ
;
A
#
# COMPACT_ATOMS: atom_id res chain seq x y z
N MET A 1 -63.41 -67.10 13.38
CA MET A 1 -62.04 -66.61 13.58
C MET A 1 -61.83 -65.38 12.73
N ALA A 2 -61.99 -64.20 13.32
CA ALA A 2 -61.82 -62.94 12.62
C ALA A 2 -61.31 -61.88 13.60
N LYS A 3 -60.25 -61.19 13.16
CA LYS A 3 -59.89 -59.80 13.45
C LYS A 3 -59.62 -59.45 14.92
N PHE A 4 -58.36 -59.24 15.27
CA PHE A 4 -57.90 -58.04 15.99
C PHE A 4 -56.37 -58.02 16.07
N LYS A 5 -55.77 -56.83 15.97
CA LYS A 5 -54.31 -56.51 15.94
C LYS A 5 -53.72 -56.75 14.54
N HIS A 6 -53.41 -55.73 13.73
CA HIS A 6 -52.41 -54.69 13.99
C HIS A 6 -52.83 -53.35 13.35
N ARG A 7 -53.40 -52.44 14.13
CA ARG A 7 -53.50 -51.00 13.82
C ARG A 7 -52.72 -50.15 14.84
N LEU A 8 -51.61 -50.68 15.35
CA LEU A 8 -50.75 -49.99 16.32
C LEU A 8 -49.31 -49.74 15.82
N SER A 9 -48.95 -50.22 14.62
CA SER A 9 -47.61 -50.02 14.07
C SER A 9 -47.45 -48.78 13.18
N SER A 10 -48.55 -48.05 12.89
CA SER A 10 -48.51 -46.89 11.97
C SER A 10 -48.46 -45.53 12.70
N LEU A 11 -48.64 -45.49 14.02
CA LEU A 11 -48.61 -44.25 14.80
C LEU A 11 -47.24 -43.97 15.45
N LEU A 12 -46.36 -44.97 15.55
CA LEU A 12 -45.00 -44.77 16.09
C LEU A 12 -43.97 -44.32 15.05
N CYS A 13 -44.23 -44.47 13.75
CA CYS A 13 -43.33 -43.96 12.69
C CYS A 13 -43.50 -42.47 12.40
N CYS A 14 -44.62 -41.86 12.81
CA CYS A 14 -44.85 -40.42 12.60
C CYS A 14 -44.32 -39.54 13.74
N LEU A 15 -44.04 -40.10 14.93
CA LEU A 15 -43.48 -39.35 16.05
C LEU A 15 -41.94 -39.37 16.11
N SER A 16 -41.30 -40.32 15.44
CA SER A 16 -39.83 -40.38 15.30
C SER A 16 -39.29 -39.53 14.14
N GLY A 17 -40.17 -39.04 13.25
CA GLY A 17 -39.81 -38.16 12.13
C GLY A 17 -39.75 -36.66 12.46
N LEU A 18 -40.23 -36.24 13.63
CA LEU A 18 -40.34 -34.81 14.00
C LEU A 18 -39.33 -34.34 15.06
N LEU A 19 -38.54 -35.25 15.65
CA LEU A 19 -37.51 -34.94 16.65
C LEU A 19 -36.08 -34.88 16.08
N LEU A 20 -35.89 -35.14 14.78
CA LEU A 20 -34.58 -35.13 14.10
C LEU A 20 -34.35 -33.92 13.19
N CYS A 21 -35.31 -32.99 13.09
CA CYS A 21 -35.20 -31.79 12.25
C CYS A 21 -34.98 -30.48 13.04
N SER A 22 -34.73 -30.54 14.34
CA SER A 22 -34.53 -29.35 15.19
C SER A 22 -33.10 -29.15 15.71
N ALA A 23 -32.12 -29.93 15.26
CA ALA A 23 -30.71 -29.73 15.57
C ALA A 23 -29.96 -29.32 14.31
N GLY A 24 -29.81 -28.01 14.08
CA GLY A 24 -28.92 -27.51 13.03
C GLY A 24 -29.37 -26.29 12.25
N CYS A 25 -30.35 -25.50 12.70
CA CYS A 25 -30.23 -24.06 12.46
C CYS A 25 -29.11 -23.57 13.36
N SER A 26 -27.85 -23.73 12.92
CA SER A 26 -26.84 -22.78 13.36
C SER A 26 -27.35 -21.45 12.86
N ASN A 27 -27.96 -20.69 13.77
CA ASN A 27 -27.81 -19.25 13.67
C ASN A 27 -26.30 -19.04 13.66
N GLU A 28 -25.70 -18.95 12.47
CA GLU A 28 -24.66 -17.97 12.23
C GLU A 28 -25.34 -16.65 12.58
N SER A 29 -25.49 -16.37 13.87
CA SER A 29 -25.49 -15.00 14.33
C SER A 29 -24.22 -14.46 13.72
N LEU A 30 -24.37 -13.61 12.71
CA LEU A 30 -23.30 -12.75 12.26
C LEU A 30 -22.82 -12.07 13.54
N GLU A 31 -21.77 -12.64 14.13
CA GLU A 31 -21.07 -12.06 15.26
C GLU A 31 -20.73 -10.67 14.74
N TYR A 32 -21.35 -9.64 15.32
CA TYR A 32 -21.07 -8.28 14.89
C TYR A 32 -19.61 -8.04 15.25
N THR A 33 -18.78 -8.24 14.24
CA THR A 33 -17.36 -8.38 14.43
C THR A 33 -16.82 -6.99 14.20
N GLU A 34 -16.70 -6.22 15.29
CA GLU A 34 -16.20 -4.85 15.24
C GLU A 34 -14.87 -4.85 14.48
N LEU A 35 -14.88 -4.19 13.31
CA LEU A 35 -13.72 -4.11 12.45
C LEU A 35 -12.82 -3.02 12.98
N LYS A 36 -11.55 -3.37 13.22
CA LYS A 36 -10.57 -2.43 13.70
C LYS A 36 -10.36 -1.31 12.68
N GLN A 37 -10.63 -0.07 13.08
CA GLN A 37 -10.25 1.09 12.30
C GLN A 37 -8.76 1.40 12.49
N ILE A 38 -8.17 2.12 11.54
CA ILE A 38 -6.74 2.47 11.52
C ILE A 38 -6.36 3.36 12.72
N ASN A 39 -7.29 4.23 13.13
CA ASN A 39 -7.15 5.14 14.26
C ASN A 39 -7.32 4.47 15.64
N GLU A 40 -7.69 3.19 15.68
CA GLU A 40 -7.91 2.50 16.93
C GLU A 40 -6.69 1.73 17.42
N LYS A 41 -6.51 1.73 18.74
CA LYS A 41 -5.44 0.98 19.40
C LYS A 41 -5.64 -0.54 19.26
N VAL A 42 -4.63 -1.22 18.74
CA VAL A 42 -4.49 -2.68 18.78
C VAL A 42 -3.89 -3.08 20.11
N THR A 43 -4.53 -4.04 20.79
CA THR A 43 -4.08 -4.57 22.08
C THR A 43 -3.07 -5.71 21.88
N GLU A 44 -2.23 -5.98 22.89
CA GLU A 44 -1.33 -7.14 22.85
C GLU A 44 -2.05 -8.47 22.68
N ALA A 45 -3.26 -8.60 23.23
CA ALA A 45 -4.05 -9.82 23.10
C ALA A 45 -4.53 -10.03 21.65
N GLU A 46 -4.83 -8.96 20.93
CA GLU A 46 -5.18 -8.99 19.50
C GLU A 46 -3.94 -9.30 18.65
N LEU A 47 -2.80 -8.67 18.93
CA LEU A 47 -1.54 -8.99 18.27
C LEU A 47 -1.16 -10.47 18.44
N LYS A 48 -1.25 -11.00 19.67
CA LYS A 48 -1.00 -12.42 19.94
C LYS A 48 -1.98 -13.33 19.19
N ARG A 49 -3.24 -12.94 19.05
CA ARG A 49 -4.24 -13.68 18.25
C ARG A 49 -3.90 -13.64 16.76
N TYR A 50 -3.50 -12.48 16.25
CA TYR A 50 -3.06 -12.29 14.87
C TYR A 50 -1.84 -13.17 14.52
N LEU A 51 -0.78 -13.10 15.32
CA LEU A 51 0.44 -13.89 15.09
C LEU A 51 0.16 -15.40 15.14
N LYS A 52 -0.70 -15.85 16.07
CA LYS A 52 -1.16 -17.25 16.13
C LYS A 52 -1.90 -17.74 14.90
N VAL A 53 -2.57 -16.87 14.14
CA VAL A 53 -3.15 -17.24 12.84
C VAL A 53 -2.03 -17.48 11.83
N VAL A 54 -1.02 -16.60 11.81
CA VAL A 54 0.11 -16.69 10.89
C VAL A 54 0.98 -17.91 11.15
N GLU A 55 1.22 -18.25 12.42
CA GLU A 55 1.94 -19.48 12.81
C GLU A 55 1.30 -20.75 12.27
N LEU A 56 -0.02 -20.74 12.06
CA LEU A 56 -0.78 -21.88 11.52
C LEU A 56 -0.75 -21.94 9.99
N LEU A 57 -0.18 -20.93 9.32
CA LEU A 57 -0.04 -20.90 7.86
C LEU A 57 1.20 -21.68 7.41
N PRO A 58 1.17 -22.25 6.19
CA PRO A 58 2.36 -22.85 5.59
C PRO A 58 3.51 -21.83 5.55
N GLN A 59 4.70 -22.26 5.96
CA GLN A 59 5.91 -21.43 6.00
C GLN A 59 5.81 -20.18 6.90
N GLN A 60 4.76 -20.07 7.73
CA GLN A 60 4.50 -18.92 8.61
C GLN A 60 4.47 -17.58 7.86
N LYS A 61 4.02 -17.61 6.60
CA LYS A 61 3.94 -16.43 5.73
C LYS A 61 2.50 -16.14 5.35
N LEU A 62 2.18 -14.85 5.24
CA LEU A 62 0.92 -14.42 4.68
C LEU A 62 0.84 -14.81 3.20
N PRO A 63 -0.34 -15.19 2.70
CA PRO A 63 -0.61 -15.17 1.27
C PRO A 63 -0.39 -13.76 0.71
N THR A 64 -0.23 -13.63 -0.61
CA THR A 64 -0.08 -12.33 -1.26
C THR A 64 -1.17 -11.37 -0.79
N PHE A 65 -0.73 -10.29 -0.14
CA PHE A 65 -1.60 -9.23 0.32
C PHE A 65 -1.78 -8.22 -0.81
N PRO A 66 -3.03 -7.79 -1.12
CA PRO A 66 -3.27 -6.76 -2.11
C PRO A 66 -2.58 -5.45 -1.72
N SER A 67 -1.92 -4.81 -2.67
CA SER A 67 -1.24 -3.55 -2.38
C SER A 67 -2.24 -2.44 -2.09
N VAL A 68 -2.00 -1.71 -1.01
CA VAL A 68 -2.81 -0.56 -0.58
C VAL A 68 -2.18 0.78 -0.95
N TYR A 69 -0.86 0.78 -1.18
CA TYR A 69 -0.12 1.97 -1.59
C TYR A 69 -0.13 2.09 -3.12
N ALA A 70 -0.94 3.00 -3.65
CA ALA A 70 -0.98 3.23 -5.09
C ALA A 70 0.33 3.79 -5.64
N PRO A 71 0.77 3.38 -6.83
CA PRO A 71 1.93 3.98 -7.49
C PRO A 71 1.69 5.46 -7.83
N ALA A 72 2.73 6.12 -8.36
CA ALA A 72 2.58 7.44 -8.95
C ALA A 72 1.58 7.40 -10.13
N PRO A 73 0.73 8.44 -10.31
CA PRO A 73 -0.19 8.50 -11.45
C PRO A 73 0.55 8.43 -12.78
N ALA A 74 0.05 7.59 -13.69
CA ALA A 74 0.65 7.36 -15.00
C ALA A 74 -0.38 7.59 -16.11
N TRP A 75 -0.73 8.86 -16.36
CA TRP A 75 -1.70 9.21 -17.38
C TRP A 75 -1.09 9.11 -18.79
N SER A 76 -1.80 8.45 -19.69
CA SER A 76 -1.36 8.31 -21.08
C SER A 76 -1.35 9.67 -21.80
N HIS A 77 -0.34 9.90 -22.63
CA HIS A 77 -0.19 11.13 -23.41
C HIS A 77 -1.35 11.43 -24.36
N ILE A 78 -2.14 10.41 -24.75
CA ILE A 78 -3.34 10.56 -25.59
C ILE A 78 -4.62 10.79 -24.79
N ARG A 79 -4.54 10.95 -23.46
CA ARG A 79 -5.73 11.06 -22.61
C ARG A 79 -6.46 12.37 -22.88
N SER A 80 -7.72 12.26 -23.31
CA SER A 80 -8.56 13.41 -23.68
C SER A 80 -9.39 13.98 -22.54
N LEU A 81 -9.36 13.35 -21.36
CA LEU A 81 -10.07 13.88 -20.20
C LEU A 81 -9.39 15.18 -19.71
N PRO A 82 -10.17 16.14 -19.22
CA PRO A 82 -9.67 17.26 -18.44
C PRO A 82 -8.81 16.80 -17.26
N ILE A 83 -7.82 17.60 -16.88
CA ILE A 83 -6.96 17.30 -15.72
C ILE A 83 -7.80 17.19 -14.45
N GLU A 84 -8.77 18.08 -14.23
CA GLU A 84 -9.75 18.00 -13.13
C GLU A 84 -10.38 16.60 -13.00
N ASP A 85 -10.89 16.04 -14.10
CA ASP A 85 -11.53 14.72 -14.11
C ASP A 85 -10.53 13.60 -13.84
N LEU A 86 -9.30 13.74 -14.32
CA LEU A 86 -8.22 12.78 -14.04
C LEU A 86 -7.86 12.79 -12.56
N VAL A 87 -7.72 13.96 -11.95
CA VAL A 87 -7.45 14.12 -10.51
C VAL A 87 -8.56 13.47 -9.69
N ASN A 88 -9.82 13.78 -9.99
CA ASN A 88 -10.97 13.24 -9.27
C ASN A 88 -11.09 11.71 -9.43
N SER A 89 -10.80 11.20 -10.63
CA SER A 89 -10.76 9.76 -10.92
C SER A 89 -9.67 9.06 -10.11
N GLU A 90 -8.46 9.62 -10.06
CA GLU A 90 -7.36 9.10 -9.24
C GLU A 90 -7.74 9.09 -7.76
N GLN A 91 -8.21 10.20 -7.20
CA GLN A 91 -8.61 10.28 -5.79
C GLN A 91 -9.66 9.23 -5.42
N THR A 92 -10.65 9.00 -6.29
CA THR A 92 -11.67 7.96 -6.11
C THR A 92 -11.05 6.57 -6.16
N ASN A 93 -10.15 6.30 -7.11
CA ASN A 93 -9.48 5.01 -7.21
C ASN A 93 -8.60 4.72 -5.99
N LEU A 94 -7.95 5.76 -5.44
CA LEU A 94 -7.13 5.67 -4.24
C LEU A 94 -7.95 5.35 -2.99
N SER A 95 -9.11 5.98 -2.79
CA SER A 95 -9.95 5.69 -1.61
C SER A 95 -10.40 4.23 -1.58
N LEU A 96 -10.70 3.66 -2.75
CA LEU A 96 -11.10 2.25 -2.88
C LEU A 96 -9.97 1.25 -2.53
N LEU A 97 -8.69 1.65 -2.57
CA LEU A 97 -7.59 0.73 -2.26
C LEU A 97 -7.54 0.33 -0.79
N TRP A 98 -8.04 1.20 0.09
CA TRP A 98 -8.02 1.02 1.54
C TRP A 98 -9.26 0.28 2.07
N GLU A 99 -10.23 0.00 1.22
CA GLU A 99 -11.46 -0.69 1.60
C GLU A 99 -11.21 -2.14 2.00
N VAL A 100 -11.58 -2.46 3.25
CA VAL A 100 -11.43 -3.81 3.82
C VAL A 100 -12.15 -4.86 2.98
N GLU A 101 -13.31 -4.53 2.40
CA GLU A 101 -14.08 -5.45 1.56
C GLU A 101 -13.33 -5.84 0.28
N ARG A 102 -12.78 -4.84 -0.42
CA ARG A 102 -11.94 -5.06 -1.62
C ARG A 102 -10.72 -5.92 -1.29
N ILE A 103 -10.01 -5.57 -0.22
CA ILE A 103 -8.80 -6.30 0.19
C ILE A 103 -9.16 -7.72 0.60
N ARG A 104 -10.25 -7.91 1.35
CA ARG A 104 -10.77 -9.22 1.72
C ARG A 104 -11.03 -10.05 0.47
N ASP A 105 -11.67 -9.53 -0.56
CA ASP A 105 -12.05 -10.34 -1.72
C ASP A 105 -10.82 -10.85 -2.49
N GLN A 106 -9.74 -10.06 -2.50
CA GLN A 106 -8.49 -10.39 -3.17
C GLN A 106 -7.50 -11.19 -2.30
N PHE A 107 -7.51 -10.98 -0.99
CA PHE A 107 -6.55 -11.60 -0.07
C PHE A 107 -6.77 -13.11 0.03
N GLY A 108 -5.75 -13.92 -0.28
CA GLY A 108 -5.82 -15.37 -0.07
C GLY A 108 -7.00 -16.05 -0.77
N ILE A 109 -7.33 -15.63 -1.99
CA ILE A 109 -8.37 -16.24 -2.84
C ILE A 109 -8.20 -17.76 -2.83
N ARG A 110 -9.26 -18.47 -2.42
CA ARG A 110 -9.33 -19.95 -2.34
C ARG A 110 -8.23 -20.59 -1.47
N ASN A 111 -7.60 -19.84 -0.56
CA ASN A 111 -6.59 -20.38 0.36
C ASN A 111 -7.24 -21.16 1.51
N ARG A 112 -7.24 -22.50 1.39
CA ARG A 112 -7.84 -23.40 2.39
C ARG A 112 -7.12 -23.34 3.75
N SER A 113 -5.81 -23.16 3.75
CA SER A 113 -5.00 -23.10 4.97
C SER A 113 -5.33 -21.85 5.79
N LEU A 114 -5.45 -20.69 5.11
CA LEU A 114 -5.89 -19.44 5.74
C LEU A 114 -7.29 -19.59 6.35
N LYS A 115 -8.26 -20.12 5.59
CA LYS A 115 -9.63 -20.34 6.09
C LYS A 115 -9.64 -21.26 7.33
N LYS A 116 -8.80 -22.29 7.36
CA LYS A 116 -8.67 -23.20 8.50
C LYS A 116 -8.01 -22.54 9.71
N ALA A 117 -6.97 -21.72 9.49
CA ALA A 117 -6.27 -21.00 10.54
C ALA A 117 -7.19 -19.96 11.22
N LEU A 118 -7.92 -19.18 10.43
CA LEU A 118 -8.90 -18.20 10.90
C LEU A 118 -10.02 -18.86 11.74
N ARG A 119 -10.61 -19.95 11.25
CA ARG A 119 -11.63 -20.72 11.99
C ARG A 119 -11.13 -21.33 13.30
N ARG A 120 -9.84 -21.63 13.43
CA ARG A 120 -9.25 -22.17 14.67
C ARG A 120 -9.05 -21.11 15.75
N ARG A 121 -9.13 -19.84 15.39
CA ARG A 121 -8.88 -18.68 16.25
C ARG A 121 -10.10 -17.77 16.35
N ASP A 122 -11.26 -18.24 15.89
CA ASP A 122 -12.53 -17.51 15.88
C ASP A 122 -12.36 -16.08 15.36
N MET A 123 -11.67 -15.94 14.23
CA MET A 123 -11.36 -14.66 13.61
C MET A 123 -11.95 -14.61 12.20
N SER A 124 -12.65 -13.53 11.88
CA SER A 124 -13.13 -13.29 10.52
C SER A 124 -11.99 -12.87 9.60
N LYS A 125 -12.20 -13.01 8.29
CA LYS A 125 -11.18 -12.60 7.31
C LYS A 125 -11.03 -11.08 7.30
N GLU A 126 -12.14 -10.38 7.47
CA GLU A 126 -12.26 -8.93 7.59
C GLU A 126 -11.46 -8.42 8.79
N GLN A 127 -11.63 -9.03 9.98
CA GLN A 127 -10.82 -8.69 11.16
C GLN A 127 -9.33 -8.88 10.91
N PHE A 128 -8.95 -10.01 10.31
CA PHE A 128 -7.54 -10.29 10.04
C PHE A 128 -6.94 -9.24 9.09
N VAL A 129 -7.69 -8.83 8.07
CA VAL A 129 -7.31 -7.75 7.16
C VAL A 129 -7.20 -6.42 7.91
N SER A 130 -8.21 -6.05 8.70
CA SER A 130 -8.19 -4.83 9.53
C SER A 130 -6.98 -4.77 10.48
N TYR A 131 -6.64 -5.87 11.15
CA TYR A 131 -5.42 -5.94 11.97
C TYR A 131 -4.15 -5.81 11.14
N THR A 132 -4.11 -6.44 9.96
CA THR A 132 -2.95 -6.32 9.05
C THR A 132 -2.76 -4.87 8.61
N LEU A 133 -3.85 -4.14 8.31
CA LEU A 133 -3.80 -2.72 7.95
C LEU A 133 -3.34 -1.84 9.11
N ALA A 134 -3.93 -2.01 10.29
CA ALA A 134 -3.56 -1.21 11.47
C ALA A 134 -2.10 -1.42 11.88
N LEU A 135 -1.64 -2.68 11.92
CA LEU A 135 -0.25 -3.02 12.24
C LEU A 135 0.71 -2.62 11.11
N GLY A 136 0.31 -2.80 9.85
CA GLY A 136 1.08 -2.44 8.67
C GLY A 136 1.29 -0.94 8.56
N LEU A 137 0.25 -0.13 8.73
CA LEU A 137 0.36 1.33 8.74
C LEU A 137 1.20 1.84 9.92
N ALA A 138 1.08 1.22 11.10
CA ALA A 138 1.95 1.53 12.22
C ALA A 138 3.42 1.17 11.95
N ALA A 139 3.68 0.04 11.28
CA ALA A 139 5.01 -0.30 10.80
C ALA A 139 5.54 0.73 9.81
N SER A 140 4.75 1.13 8.81
CA SER A 140 5.15 2.14 7.83
C SER A 140 5.39 3.50 8.46
N ARG A 141 4.57 3.91 9.44
CA ARG A 141 4.76 5.14 10.19
C ARG A 141 6.08 5.14 10.98
N ASN A 142 6.49 3.99 11.51
CA ASN A 142 7.80 3.85 12.16
C ASN A 142 8.98 3.94 11.20
N GLN A 143 8.77 3.80 9.89
CA GLN A 143 9.81 3.97 8.85
C GLN A 143 9.87 5.40 8.29
N LEU A 144 8.99 6.30 8.74
CA LEU A 144 9.08 7.72 8.38
C LEU A 144 10.32 8.35 9.01
N ARG A 145 10.89 9.31 8.29
CA ARG A 145 12.05 10.07 8.77
C ARG A 145 11.61 11.19 9.70
N GLU A 146 12.52 11.65 10.54
CA GLU A 146 12.24 12.71 11.52
C GLU A 146 11.93 14.07 10.86
N ASP A 147 12.45 14.32 9.65
CA ASP A 147 12.22 15.53 8.85
C ASP A 147 10.90 15.50 8.06
N GLN A 148 10.20 14.35 8.00
CA GLN A 148 8.95 14.20 7.26
C GLN A 148 7.74 14.52 8.14
N ASN A 149 7.35 15.80 8.15
CA ASN A 149 6.13 16.24 8.82
C ASN A 149 4.88 15.92 7.96
N LEU A 150 4.02 15.03 8.45
CA LEU A 150 2.84 14.56 7.70
C LEU A 150 1.82 15.68 7.48
N GLU A 151 1.65 16.56 8.45
CA GLU A 151 0.75 17.70 8.39
C GLU A 151 1.18 18.67 7.27
N ASP A 152 2.48 18.95 7.15
CA ASP A 152 3.02 19.81 6.10
C ASP A 152 2.86 19.17 4.71
N VAL A 153 3.07 17.85 4.62
CA VAL A 153 2.86 17.08 3.38
C VAL A 153 1.40 17.16 2.94
N ILE A 154 0.44 17.03 3.86
CA ILE A 154 -0.99 17.13 3.57
C ILE A 154 -1.34 18.56 3.15
N GLU A 155 -0.86 19.59 3.86
CA GLU A 155 -1.18 20.99 3.54
C GLU A 155 -0.62 21.40 2.16
N LYS A 156 0.66 21.11 1.90
CA LYS A 156 1.30 21.41 0.62
C LYS A 156 0.64 20.64 -0.51
N GLY A 157 0.39 19.35 -0.31
CA GLY A 157 -0.24 18.49 -1.30
C GLY A 157 -1.66 18.93 -1.65
N ASN A 158 -2.48 19.27 -0.66
CA ASN A 158 -3.84 19.77 -0.91
C ASN A 158 -3.86 21.07 -1.71
N LYS A 159 -2.90 21.99 -1.48
CA LYS A 159 -2.75 23.19 -2.31
C LYS A 159 -2.43 22.83 -3.76
N THR A 160 -1.48 21.93 -3.99
CA THR A 160 -1.11 21.49 -5.36
C THR A 160 -2.26 20.77 -6.07
N ILE A 161 -2.93 19.84 -5.38
CA ILE A 161 -4.08 19.10 -5.91
C ILE A 161 -5.20 20.08 -6.29
N HIS A 162 -5.47 21.07 -5.43
CA HIS A 162 -6.47 22.09 -5.74
C HIS A 162 -6.12 22.90 -7.00
N GLN A 163 -4.85 23.25 -7.21
CA GLN A 163 -4.43 23.91 -8.45
C GLN A 163 -4.65 23.03 -9.69
N LEU A 164 -4.36 21.72 -9.60
CA LEU A 164 -4.64 20.79 -10.69
C LEU A 164 -6.13 20.65 -11.00
N GLN A 165 -6.98 20.67 -9.96
CA GLN A 165 -8.44 20.62 -10.12
C GLN A 165 -9.01 21.87 -10.81
N LEU A 166 -8.31 23.00 -10.80
CA LEU A 166 -8.72 24.20 -11.53
C LEU A 166 -8.42 24.11 -13.04
N ASP A 167 -7.55 23.18 -13.47
CA ASP A 167 -7.19 23.03 -14.87
C ASP A 167 -8.19 22.15 -15.63
N LYS A 168 -8.98 22.82 -16.48
CA LYS A 168 -10.02 22.21 -17.33
C LYS A 168 -9.51 21.80 -18.71
N ARG A 169 -8.24 22.02 -19.01
CA ARG A 169 -7.66 21.64 -20.31
C ARG A 169 -7.56 20.11 -20.39
N PRO A 170 -7.80 19.50 -21.56
CA PRO A 170 -7.50 18.09 -21.79
C PRO A 170 -6.00 17.81 -21.59
N PHE A 171 -5.64 16.72 -20.93
CA PHE A 171 -4.23 16.37 -20.71
C PHE A 171 -3.44 16.22 -22.03
N SER A 172 -4.07 15.70 -23.08
CA SER A 172 -3.49 15.59 -24.42
C SER A 172 -3.23 16.94 -25.11
N SER A 173 -3.85 18.03 -24.66
CA SER A 173 -3.62 19.37 -25.24
C SER A 173 -2.35 20.06 -24.73
N LEU A 174 -1.81 19.58 -23.61
CA LEU A 174 -0.59 20.10 -23.00
C LEU A 174 0.65 19.78 -23.84
N SER A 175 1.64 20.68 -23.80
CA SER A 175 3.00 20.42 -24.30
C SER A 175 3.69 19.30 -23.52
N LEU A 176 4.77 18.72 -24.06
CA LEU A 176 5.51 17.64 -23.39
C LEU A 176 6.01 18.06 -21.99
N GLU A 177 6.53 19.28 -21.87
CA GLU A 177 7.03 19.83 -20.62
C GLU A 177 5.91 20.05 -19.61
N GLU A 178 4.80 20.65 -20.03
CA GLU A 178 3.62 20.81 -19.18
C GLU A 178 3.04 19.47 -18.72
N ARG A 179 3.02 18.45 -19.58
CA ARG A 179 2.57 17.09 -19.19
C ARG A 179 3.48 16.49 -18.13
N HIS A 180 4.79 16.61 -18.30
CA HIS A 180 5.76 16.11 -17.32
C HIS A 180 5.57 16.80 -15.97
N ARG A 181 5.47 18.13 -15.97
CA ARG A 181 5.19 18.91 -14.76
C ARG A 181 3.86 18.54 -14.11
N THR A 182 2.80 18.42 -14.91
CA THR A 182 1.46 18.04 -14.42
C THR A 182 1.49 16.64 -13.79
N LEU A 183 2.20 15.68 -14.38
CA LEU A 183 2.35 14.33 -13.80
C LEU A 183 3.14 14.35 -12.50
N HIS A 184 4.19 15.17 -12.42
CA HIS A 184 4.95 15.36 -11.18
C HIS A 184 4.09 16.00 -10.07
N GLU A 185 3.31 17.03 -10.41
CA GLU A 185 2.33 17.62 -9.50
C GLU A 185 1.24 16.60 -9.10
N ALA A 186 0.79 15.74 -10.02
CA ALA A 186 -0.20 14.70 -9.74
C ALA A 186 0.31 13.64 -8.76
N MET A 187 1.63 13.45 -8.60
CA MET A 187 2.19 12.56 -7.57
C MET A 187 1.73 12.95 -6.15
N TRP A 188 1.41 14.23 -5.91
CA TRP A 188 0.85 14.69 -4.64
C TRP A 188 -0.47 14.02 -4.29
N ILE A 189 -1.27 13.57 -5.27
CA ILE A 189 -2.52 12.83 -5.03
C ILE A 189 -2.23 11.55 -4.23
N SER A 190 -1.27 10.75 -4.69
CA SER A 190 -0.85 9.54 -3.99
C SER A 190 -0.14 9.86 -2.66
N ARG A 191 0.68 10.91 -2.59
CA ARG A 191 1.38 11.30 -1.35
C ARG A 191 0.41 11.70 -0.24
N VAL A 192 -0.56 12.57 -0.55
CA VAL A 192 -1.56 13.05 0.40
C VAL A 192 -2.41 11.88 0.88
N ASN A 193 -2.87 11.02 -0.03
CA ASN A 193 -3.64 9.84 0.37
C ASN A 193 -2.87 8.94 1.36
N ARG A 194 -1.57 8.68 1.12
CA ARG A 194 -0.73 7.92 2.07
C ARG A 194 -0.59 8.66 3.40
N ALA A 195 -0.31 9.97 3.38
CA ALA A 195 -0.14 10.78 4.58
C ALA A 195 -1.42 10.85 5.44
N GLU A 196 -2.59 11.00 4.82
CA GLU A 196 -3.90 11.03 5.49
C GLU A 196 -4.22 9.74 6.24
N HIS A 197 -3.75 8.58 5.76
CA HIS A 197 -3.91 7.30 6.47
C HIS A 197 -2.85 7.13 7.57
N LEU A 198 -1.61 7.57 7.31
CA LEU A 198 -0.52 7.48 8.28
C LEU A 198 -0.77 8.35 9.50
N ILE A 199 -1.26 9.59 9.32
CA ILE A 199 -1.51 10.54 10.41
C ILE A 199 -2.53 10.02 11.43
N GLN A 200 -3.49 9.21 10.96
CA GLN A 200 -4.53 8.61 11.80
C GLN A 200 -3.99 7.54 12.76
N VAL A 201 -2.81 6.97 12.51
CA VAL A 201 -2.26 5.89 13.32
C VAL A 201 -1.98 6.38 14.75
N PRO A 202 -2.51 5.72 15.79
CA PRO A 202 -2.28 6.10 17.17
C PRO A 202 -0.86 5.73 17.62
N PRO A 203 -0.22 6.53 18.49
CA PRO A 203 1.15 6.30 18.95
C PRO A 203 1.31 4.97 19.70
N GLU A 204 0.25 4.45 20.31
CA GLU A 204 0.25 3.14 20.97
C GLU A 204 0.52 2.00 19.98
N ASN A 205 -0.01 2.08 18.76
CA ASN A 205 0.24 1.07 17.73
C ASN A 205 1.69 1.15 17.25
N MET A 206 2.24 2.35 17.12
CA MET A 206 3.66 2.55 16.79
C MET A 206 4.57 1.90 17.84
N ASN A 207 4.28 2.12 19.11
CA ASN A 207 5.04 1.54 20.23
C ASN A 207 4.91 0.01 20.28
N LEU A 208 3.70 -0.52 20.06
CA LEU A 208 3.46 -1.96 19.98
C LEU A 208 4.27 -2.61 18.85
N VAL A 209 4.28 -1.99 17.67
CA VAL A 209 5.07 -2.48 16.53
C VAL A 209 6.56 -2.40 16.80
N LYS A 210 7.06 -1.33 17.43
CA LYS A 210 8.47 -1.23 17.84
C LYS A 210 8.87 -2.35 18.81
N ALA A 211 8.03 -2.64 19.80
CA ALA A 211 8.30 -3.69 20.78
C ALA A 211 8.32 -5.11 20.17
N HIS A 212 7.52 -5.34 19.12
CA HIS A 212 7.39 -6.65 18.46
C HIS A 212 7.97 -6.66 17.03
N TRP A 213 8.90 -5.77 16.72
CA TRP A 213 9.40 -5.57 15.36
C TRP A 213 9.99 -6.86 14.76
N ASP A 214 10.75 -7.62 15.55
CA ASP A 214 11.43 -8.83 15.09
C ASP A 214 10.49 -9.95 14.62
N GLU A 215 9.29 -10.00 15.20
CA GLU A 215 8.24 -10.95 14.83
C GLU A 215 7.45 -10.40 13.64
N LEU A 216 7.07 -9.12 13.70
CA LEU A 216 6.24 -8.47 12.69
C LEU A 216 6.93 -8.32 11.33
N GLN A 217 8.23 -8.02 11.29
CA GLN A 217 8.98 -7.86 10.04
C GLN A 217 9.02 -9.14 9.18
N LYS A 218 8.87 -10.31 9.81
CA LYS A 218 8.87 -11.61 9.11
C LYS A 218 7.51 -11.94 8.48
N VAL A 219 6.45 -11.30 8.99
CA VAL A 219 5.06 -11.65 8.73
C VAL A 219 4.37 -10.60 7.86
N LEU A 220 4.59 -9.32 8.16
CA LEU A 220 3.91 -8.22 7.50
C LEU A 220 4.25 -8.17 6.00
N PRO A 221 3.32 -7.71 5.16
CA PRO A 221 3.60 -7.47 3.75
C PRO A 221 4.80 -6.52 3.57
N PRO A 222 5.69 -6.77 2.59
CA PRO A 222 6.95 -6.04 2.43
C PRO A 222 6.75 -4.55 2.11
N GLU A 223 5.59 -4.18 1.56
CA GLU A 223 5.22 -2.78 1.30
C GLU A 223 5.12 -1.96 2.59
N PHE A 224 4.73 -2.57 3.72
CA PHE A 224 4.61 -1.87 5.00
C PHE A 224 5.94 -1.69 5.74
N LEU A 225 6.97 -2.43 5.32
CA LEU A 225 8.30 -2.45 5.97
C LEU A 225 9.25 -1.36 5.46
N LYS A 226 8.78 -0.52 4.52
CA LYS A 226 9.55 0.55 3.91
C LYS A 226 8.88 1.89 4.18
N ASN A 227 9.62 2.98 4.00
CA ASN A 227 9.04 4.32 4.03
C ASN A 227 8.06 4.49 2.85
N PRO A 228 6.76 4.71 3.12
CA PRO A 228 5.74 4.79 2.08
C PRO A 228 5.75 6.13 1.32
N LEU A 229 6.61 7.09 1.64
CA LEU A 229 6.69 8.35 0.89
C LEU A 229 7.85 8.34 -0.11
N ASP A 230 8.88 7.53 0.13
CA ASP A 230 10.15 7.57 -0.62
C ASP A 230 10.03 7.34 -2.13
N GLU A 231 9.06 6.53 -2.58
CA GLU A 231 8.82 6.26 -4.01
C GLU A 231 8.12 7.41 -4.74
N LEU A 232 7.46 8.28 -3.98
CA LEU A 232 6.69 9.40 -4.51
C LEU A 232 7.45 10.72 -4.38
N THR A 233 8.50 10.77 -3.56
CA THR A 233 9.34 11.95 -3.32
C THR A 233 10.36 12.16 -4.44
N ASP A 234 10.47 13.39 -4.94
CA ASP A 234 11.59 13.75 -5.80
C ASP A 234 12.84 13.83 -4.93
N ILE A 235 13.72 12.85 -5.10
CA ILE A 235 14.94 12.70 -4.32
C ILE A 235 15.78 13.98 -4.39
N LEU A 236 15.77 14.67 -5.53
CA LEU A 236 16.59 15.87 -5.72
C LEU A 236 16.00 17.09 -5.00
N GLU A 237 14.67 17.26 -5.03
CA GLU A 237 14.02 18.39 -4.36
C GLU A 237 14.03 18.27 -2.84
N GLU A 238 13.90 17.04 -2.31
CA GLU A 238 13.77 16.83 -0.86
C GLU A 238 15.09 16.46 -0.17
N ARG A 239 15.98 15.73 -0.85
CA ARG A 239 17.26 15.29 -0.24
C ARG A 239 18.44 16.14 -0.69
N GLY A 240 18.28 16.96 -1.73
CA GLY A 240 19.40 17.52 -2.46
C GLY A 240 20.28 16.43 -3.07
N ILE A 241 21.37 16.81 -3.73
CA ILE A 241 22.45 15.87 -4.00
C ILE A 241 23.26 15.78 -2.70
N PRO A 242 23.39 14.60 -2.06
CA PRO A 242 24.30 14.47 -0.93
C PRO A 242 25.73 14.55 -1.47
N PHE A 243 26.26 15.76 -1.61
CA PHE A 243 27.69 15.99 -1.66
C PHE A 243 28.22 15.81 -0.24
N THR A 244 28.19 14.58 0.27
CA THR A 244 29.03 14.24 1.41
C THR A 244 30.45 14.20 0.88
N PHE A 245 31.19 15.30 1.03
CA PHE A 245 32.64 15.23 1.00
C PHE A 245 33.03 14.17 2.04
N ALA A 246 33.71 13.11 1.62
CA ALA A 246 34.36 12.24 2.57
C ALA A 246 35.23 13.14 3.45
N LYS A 247 35.12 13.03 4.78
CA LYS A 247 36.00 13.71 5.74
C LYS A 247 37.45 13.21 5.68
N ASP A 248 37.83 12.57 4.57
CA ASP A 248 39.23 12.36 4.28
C ASP A 248 39.71 13.68 3.70
N ASP A 249 40.71 14.29 4.35
CA ASP A 249 41.45 15.47 3.93
C ASP A 249 42.16 15.26 2.58
N SER A 250 41.42 14.87 1.53
CA SER A 250 41.95 14.60 0.20
C SER A 250 41.65 15.73 -0.78
N ASP A 251 41.65 16.97 -0.30
CA ASP A 251 41.92 18.13 -1.18
C ASP A 251 43.29 17.98 -1.88
N GLU A 252 44.17 17.10 -1.36
CA GLU A 252 45.41 16.67 -2.00
C GLU A 252 45.21 15.91 -3.34
N LEU A 253 44.01 15.37 -3.62
CA LEU A 253 43.71 14.70 -4.90
C LEU A 253 43.12 15.63 -5.96
N LEU A 254 42.78 16.87 -5.60
CA LEU A 254 42.26 17.89 -6.53
C LEU A 254 43.34 18.91 -6.93
N HIS A 255 44.61 18.52 -6.91
CA HIS A 255 45.66 19.33 -7.52
C HIS A 255 45.59 19.20 -9.04
N TRP A 256 45.04 20.22 -9.70
CA TRP A 256 45.24 20.41 -11.13
C TRP A 256 46.72 20.68 -11.39
N THR A 257 47.43 19.69 -11.93
CA THR A 257 48.81 19.84 -12.41
C THR A 257 48.82 19.68 -13.93
N SER A 258 49.42 20.64 -14.63
CA SER A 258 49.56 20.61 -16.11
C SER A 258 50.22 19.35 -16.66
N THR A 259 50.95 18.61 -15.82
CA THR A 259 51.57 17.31 -16.12
C THR A 259 50.58 16.16 -16.29
N ASN A 260 49.40 16.22 -15.68
CA ASN A 260 48.36 15.19 -15.77
C ASN A 260 47.18 15.61 -16.67
N ALA A 261 47.27 16.78 -17.28
CA ALA A 261 46.25 17.26 -18.20
C ALA A 261 46.38 16.49 -19.53
N ILE A 262 45.28 15.84 -19.95
CA ILE A 262 45.16 15.34 -21.32
C ILE A 262 44.95 16.57 -22.21
N ILE A 263 46.04 17.12 -22.73
CA ILE A 263 46.00 18.21 -23.70
C ILE A 263 45.77 17.56 -25.07
N GLY A 264 44.55 17.68 -25.58
CA GLY A 264 44.27 17.36 -26.98
C GLY A 264 44.99 18.36 -27.87
N SER A 265 45.97 17.90 -28.64
CA SER A 265 46.54 18.66 -29.75
C SER A 265 45.81 18.23 -31.02
N ASP A 266 44.70 18.89 -31.33
CA ASP A 266 44.14 18.78 -32.66
C ASP A 266 45.15 19.39 -33.64
N GLU A 267 45.53 18.64 -34.68
CA GLU A 267 46.33 19.20 -35.77
C GLU A 267 45.54 20.36 -36.40
N PRO A 268 46.18 21.51 -36.70
CA PRO A 268 45.49 22.62 -37.35
C PRO A 268 44.89 22.13 -38.66
N ASP A 269 43.59 22.40 -38.86
CA ASP A 269 42.89 22.08 -40.09
C ASP A 269 43.72 22.51 -41.30
N GLN A 270 44.01 21.57 -42.20
CA GLN A 270 44.74 21.88 -43.42
C GLN A 270 43.99 22.97 -44.19
N GLU A 271 44.67 24.06 -44.51
CA GLU A 271 44.07 25.15 -45.27
C GLU A 271 43.36 24.59 -46.53
N PRO A 272 42.14 25.06 -46.82
CA PRO A 272 41.37 24.54 -47.94
C PRO A 272 42.16 24.76 -49.22
N LYS A 273 42.53 23.67 -49.90
CA LYS A 273 43.15 23.72 -51.23
C LYS A 273 42.27 24.60 -52.12
N GLN A 274 42.83 25.70 -52.60
CA GLN A 274 42.19 26.52 -53.62
C GLN A 274 41.95 25.66 -54.86
N ILE A 275 40.71 25.22 -55.02
CA ILE A 275 40.26 24.57 -56.25
C ILE A 275 40.24 25.68 -57.30
N LYS A 276 41.27 25.72 -58.15
CA LYS A 276 41.22 26.48 -59.40
C LYS A 276 40.16 25.83 -60.28
N ILE A 277 39.00 26.45 -60.34
CA ILE A 277 38.01 26.15 -61.37
C ILE A 277 38.54 26.78 -62.67
N GLN A 278 38.92 25.93 -63.62
CA GLN A 278 39.09 26.28 -65.03
C GLN A 278 37.82 25.88 -65.79
#